data_AF-A0A7W8JXV4-F1
#
_entry.id   AF-A0A7W8JXV4-F1
#
_cell.length_a   1.000
_cell.length_b   1.000
_cell.length_c   1.000
_cell.angle_alpha   90.00
_cell.angle_beta   90.00
_cell.angle_gamma   90.00
#
_symmetry.space_group_name_H-M   'P 1'
#
loop_
_entity.id
_entity.type
_entity.pdbx_description
1 polymer ?
#
loop_
_entity_poly.entity_id
_entity_poly.type
_entity_poly.pdbx_seq_one_letter_code
_entity_poly.pdbx_strand_id
1 'polypeptide(L)'
;MTSFYPVLNTPTTAYTVQAKCGFMDPLYYASEGSVHPACDFNAVTGGDTDLGDPVHATDTGIVVNIGWDSYIGGMIEIEHGDGSISGYWHCRDIHVKRGEAVQGGDLIGQIGKGGPRSGMKAHLHFYVKRSGVSLPISYWPSTHYKDRRVCEAFVTEHYHHPEEWLKARGAKRRIEDLQALRGNPTRTLVNGQDVTGRIVQFPAQGITVDARTAKTEIYINGLVPGNIPALPLLN
;
A
#
# COMPACT_ATOMS: atom_id res chain seq x y z
N MET A 1 14.97 7.51 -11.72
CA MET A 1 14.29 6.47 -10.92
C MET A 1 12.80 6.59 -11.22
N THR A 2 12.02 5.54 -10.97
CA THR A 2 10.58 5.52 -11.27
C THR A 2 9.85 5.35 -9.96
N SER A 3 9.06 6.36 -9.59
CA SER A 3 8.27 6.34 -8.37
C SER A 3 6.84 5.88 -8.66
N PHE A 4 6.15 5.39 -7.63
CA PHE A 4 4.85 4.76 -7.72
C PHE A 4 3.97 5.20 -6.54
N TYR A 5 2.65 5.12 -6.71
CA TYR A 5 1.75 5.17 -5.55
C TYR A 5 1.85 3.86 -4.76
N PRO A 6 1.71 3.91 -3.42
CA PRO A 6 1.94 2.76 -2.55
C PRO A 6 0.85 1.69 -2.68
N VAL A 7 -0.35 2.13 -3.07
CA VAL A 7 -1.44 1.29 -3.57
C VAL A 7 -1.62 1.58 -5.05
N LEU A 8 -1.83 0.53 -5.83
CA LEU A 8 -2.03 0.63 -7.27
C LEU A 8 -3.53 0.49 -7.57
N ASN A 9 -4.11 1.48 -8.23
CA ASN A 9 -5.47 1.35 -8.79
C ASN A 9 -5.50 0.10 -9.67
N THR A 10 -6.19 -0.95 -9.22
CA THR A 10 -6.51 -2.14 -10.02
C THR A 10 -7.77 -1.86 -10.87
N PRO A 11 -8.05 -2.61 -11.96
CA PRO A 11 -9.26 -2.44 -12.77
C PRO A 11 -10.53 -2.88 -12.04
N THR A 12 -10.36 -3.56 -10.90
CA THR A 12 -11.41 -3.96 -9.97
C THR A 12 -11.43 -3.07 -8.71
N THR A 13 -10.34 -2.36 -8.41
CA THR A 13 -10.11 -1.60 -7.18
C THR A 13 -9.40 -0.28 -7.48
N ALA A 14 -10.14 0.80 -7.75
CA ALA A 14 -9.56 2.14 -7.75
C ALA A 14 -9.32 2.60 -6.31
N TYR A 15 -8.22 3.31 -6.05
CA TYR A 15 -7.90 3.88 -4.74
C TYR A 15 -8.08 5.39 -4.69
N THR A 16 -8.42 5.91 -3.53
CA THR A 16 -8.38 7.34 -3.20
C THR A 16 -7.75 7.53 -1.83
N VAL A 17 -7.29 8.74 -1.53
CA VAL A 17 -7.17 9.13 -0.11
C VAL A 17 -8.57 9.12 0.48
N GLN A 18 -8.75 8.47 1.63
CA GLN A 18 -10.02 8.41 2.32
C GLN A 18 -10.47 9.83 2.69
N ALA A 19 -11.76 10.12 2.48
CA ALA A 19 -12.32 11.43 2.80
C ALA A 19 -12.10 11.75 4.28
N LYS A 20 -11.59 12.95 4.56
CA LYS A 20 -11.13 13.43 5.88
C LYS A 20 -9.84 12.80 6.40
N CYS A 21 -9.14 11.95 5.65
CA CYS A 21 -7.87 11.34 6.08
C CYS A 21 -6.68 11.78 5.21
N GLY A 22 -6.72 13.00 4.68
CA GLY A 22 -5.58 13.63 4.02
C GLY A 22 -4.52 14.16 4.99
N PHE A 23 -3.39 14.59 4.42
CA PHE A 23 -2.28 15.18 5.18
C PHE A 23 -2.69 16.48 5.87
N MET A 24 -2.62 16.48 7.21
CA MET A 24 -3.10 17.56 8.08
C MET A 24 -4.52 18.04 7.76
N ASP A 25 -5.40 17.14 7.27
CA ASP A 25 -6.77 17.50 6.91
C ASP A 25 -7.51 18.09 8.13
N PRO A 26 -8.06 19.32 8.04
CA PRO A 26 -8.74 19.95 9.17
C PRO A 26 -9.99 19.18 9.62
N LEU A 27 -10.57 18.34 8.75
CA LEU A 27 -11.69 17.46 9.08
C LEU A 27 -11.24 16.20 9.83
N TYR A 28 -10.02 15.70 9.61
CA TYR A 28 -9.41 14.66 10.46
C TYR A 28 -9.28 15.18 11.89
N TYR A 29 -8.71 16.38 12.04
CA TYR A 29 -8.55 17.00 13.34
C TYR A 29 -9.91 17.23 14.03
N ALA A 30 -10.94 17.59 13.26
CA ALA A 30 -12.28 17.82 13.80
C ALA A 30 -12.99 16.54 14.29
N SER A 31 -12.65 15.35 13.76
CA SER A 31 -13.22 14.07 14.24
C SER A 31 -12.32 13.35 15.25
N GLU A 32 -11.01 13.26 14.98
CA GLU A 32 -10.06 12.45 15.77
C GLU A 32 -9.27 13.25 16.81
N GLY A 33 -9.41 14.58 16.83
CA GLY A 33 -8.64 15.47 17.72
C GLY A 33 -7.12 15.40 17.52
N SER A 34 -6.68 14.92 16.35
CA SER A 34 -5.27 14.65 16.01
C SER A 34 -4.87 15.33 14.71
N VAL A 35 -3.60 15.71 14.59
CA VAL A 35 -3.00 16.10 13.31
C VAL A 35 -2.53 14.83 12.60
N HIS A 36 -2.90 14.70 11.32
CA HIS A 36 -2.57 13.54 10.50
C HIS A 36 -1.26 13.76 9.71
N PRO A 37 -0.16 13.03 9.98
CA PRO A 37 1.14 13.22 9.30
C PRO A 37 1.24 12.45 7.97
N ALA A 38 0.12 11.99 7.43
CA ALA A 38 0.04 10.96 6.40
C ALA A 38 -1.18 11.16 5.49
N CYS A 39 -1.35 10.28 4.52
CA CYS A 39 -2.63 10.06 3.85
C CYS A 39 -3.06 8.59 4.03
N ASP A 40 -4.32 8.36 4.38
CA ASP A 40 -4.90 7.01 4.39
C ASP A 40 -5.46 6.69 3.01
N PHE A 41 -4.98 5.64 2.37
CA PHE A 41 -5.45 5.17 1.07
C PHE A 41 -6.41 4.00 1.21
N ASN A 42 -7.54 4.11 0.50
CA ASN A 42 -8.62 3.12 0.50
C ASN A 42 -9.15 2.85 -0.90
N ALA A 43 -9.67 1.65 -1.11
CA ALA A 43 -10.52 1.35 -2.25
C ALA A 43 -11.73 2.29 -2.26
N VAL A 44 -12.10 2.82 -3.44
CA VAL A 44 -13.28 3.70 -3.60
C VAL A 44 -14.60 3.00 -3.27
N THR A 45 -14.63 1.68 -3.30
CA THR A 45 -15.73 0.82 -2.84
C THR A 45 -15.88 0.79 -1.31
N GLY A 46 -14.83 1.16 -0.58
CA GLY A 46 -14.83 1.33 0.88
C GLY A 46 -14.99 0.04 1.68
N GLY A 47 -15.24 0.20 2.98
CA GLY A 47 -15.44 -0.92 3.89
C GLY A 47 -14.16 -1.72 4.10
N ASP A 48 -14.17 -3.00 3.73
CA ASP A 48 -13.00 -3.89 3.82
C ASP A 48 -12.65 -4.48 2.44
N THR A 49 -12.99 -3.77 1.35
CA THR A 49 -12.87 -4.27 -0.03
C THR A 49 -11.45 -4.28 -0.59
N ASP A 50 -10.53 -3.61 0.09
CA ASP A 50 -9.07 -3.59 -0.11
C ASP A 50 -8.32 -4.54 0.84
N LEU A 51 -9.00 -5.31 1.70
CA LEU A 51 -8.33 -6.22 2.63
C LEU A 51 -7.55 -7.33 1.89
N GLY A 52 -6.23 -7.30 1.98
CA GLY A 52 -5.35 -8.23 1.26
C GLY A 52 -4.87 -7.75 -0.11
N ASP A 53 -5.29 -6.56 -0.54
CA ASP A 53 -4.73 -5.97 -1.76
C ASP A 53 -3.25 -5.58 -1.57
N PRO A 54 -2.45 -5.60 -2.65
CA PRO A 54 -0.99 -5.48 -2.57
C PRO A 54 -0.50 -4.04 -2.32
N VAL A 55 0.46 -3.92 -1.41
CA VAL A 55 1.19 -2.69 -1.08
C VAL A 55 2.57 -2.74 -1.72
N HIS A 56 2.96 -1.66 -2.38
CA HIS A 56 4.19 -1.57 -3.16
C HIS A 56 5.11 -0.44 -2.69
N ALA A 57 6.42 -0.61 -2.89
CA ALA A 57 7.41 0.43 -2.65
C ALA A 57 7.16 1.65 -3.56
N THR A 58 7.14 2.85 -2.99
CA THR A 58 6.87 4.08 -3.75
C THR A 58 8.05 4.63 -4.53
N ASP A 59 9.27 4.22 -4.22
CA ASP A 59 10.47 4.52 -5.00
C ASP A 59 11.58 3.53 -4.65
N THR A 60 12.68 3.56 -5.39
CA THR A 60 13.88 2.78 -5.09
C THR A 60 14.47 3.18 -3.73
N GLY A 61 14.89 2.20 -2.94
CA GLY A 61 15.42 2.45 -1.60
C GLY A 61 15.87 1.19 -0.85
N ILE A 62 16.18 1.35 0.42
CA ILE A 62 16.52 0.27 1.35
C ILE A 62 15.45 0.20 2.45
N VAL A 63 14.97 -0.99 2.77
CA VAL A 63 14.04 -1.22 3.89
C VAL A 63 14.79 -0.99 5.22
N VAL A 64 14.63 0.18 5.82
CA VAL A 64 15.40 0.60 7.00
C VAL A 64 14.79 0.14 8.32
N ASN A 65 13.46 -0.01 8.40
CA ASN A 65 12.78 -0.56 9.56
C ASN A 65 11.59 -1.44 9.14
N ILE A 66 11.31 -2.43 9.99
CA ILE A 66 10.07 -3.23 9.99
C ILE A 66 9.61 -3.29 11.43
N GLY A 67 8.30 -3.24 11.66
CA GLY A 67 7.71 -3.33 12.99
C GLY A 67 6.33 -3.96 12.99
N TRP A 68 5.86 -4.26 14.19
CA TRP A 68 4.47 -4.64 14.44
C TRP A 68 4.01 -4.04 15.78
N ASP A 69 2.77 -3.56 15.83
CA ASP A 69 2.13 -3.14 17.08
C ASP A 69 0.67 -3.64 17.16
N SER A 70 0.16 -3.80 18.38
CA SER A 70 -1.20 -4.30 18.66
C SER A 70 -2.33 -3.38 18.19
N TYR A 71 -2.06 -2.10 17.94
CA TYR A 71 -2.98 -1.13 17.36
C TYR A 71 -2.62 -0.81 15.90
N ILE A 72 -1.34 -0.48 15.61
CA ILE A 72 -0.90 -0.09 14.26
C ILE A 72 -0.83 -1.28 13.28
N GLY A 73 -0.61 -2.51 13.75
CA GLY A 73 -0.40 -3.68 12.88
C GLY A 73 1.00 -3.70 12.27
N GLY A 74 1.15 -4.32 11.10
CA GLY A 74 2.43 -4.40 10.38
C GLY A 74 2.87 -3.02 9.86
N MET A 75 4.17 -2.75 9.99
CA MET A 75 4.79 -1.48 9.60
C MET A 75 6.08 -1.72 8.80
N ILE A 76 6.29 -0.94 7.74
CA ILE A 76 7.49 -0.94 6.90
C ILE A 76 7.97 0.51 6.73
N GLU A 77 9.28 0.74 6.73
CA GLU A 77 9.90 2.00 6.28
C GLU A 77 11.00 1.74 5.25
N ILE A 78 11.01 2.54 4.19
CA ILE A 78 12.02 2.51 3.11
C ILE A 78 12.70 3.87 3.03
N GLU A 79 14.02 3.90 3.18
CA GLU A 79 14.84 5.10 2.94
C GLU A 79 15.23 5.18 1.46
N HIS A 80 15.02 6.35 0.85
CA HIS A 80 15.25 6.62 -0.56
C HIS A 80 16.58 7.36 -0.79
N GLY A 81 17.01 7.46 -2.04
CA GLY A 81 18.32 8.03 -2.41
C GLY A 81 18.52 9.53 -2.07
N ASP A 82 17.48 10.24 -1.65
CA ASP A 82 17.53 11.61 -1.12
C ASP A 82 17.49 11.68 0.42
N GLY A 83 17.50 10.53 1.09
CA GLY A 83 17.37 10.35 2.54
C GLY A 83 15.94 10.51 3.06
N SER A 84 14.94 10.78 2.23
CA SER A 84 13.54 10.74 2.67
C SER A 84 13.09 9.30 2.92
N ILE A 85 12.21 9.12 3.91
CA ILE A 85 11.75 7.78 4.32
C ILE A 85 10.25 7.67 4.08
N SER A 86 9.83 6.76 3.20
CA SER A 86 8.41 6.40 3.04
C SER A 86 8.02 5.34 4.07
N GLY A 87 6.84 5.50 4.67
CA GLY A 87 6.32 4.62 5.71
C GLY A 87 4.95 4.06 5.36
N TYR A 88 4.77 2.76 5.65
CA TYR A 88 3.60 1.96 5.30
C TYR A 88 3.10 1.30 6.58
N TRP A 89 1.88 1.61 6.99
CA TRP A 89 1.26 1.11 8.22
C TRP A 89 0.00 0.31 7.93
N HIS A 90 -0.50 -0.39 8.95
CA HIS A 90 -1.71 -1.21 8.89
C HIS A 90 -1.61 -2.45 7.99
N CYS A 91 -0.40 -2.83 7.55
CA CYS A 91 -0.19 -4.02 6.76
C CYS A 91 -0.59 -5.30 7.53
N ARG A 92 -1.26 -6.23 6.86
CA ARG A 92 -1.58 -7.57 7.42
C ARG A 92 -0.41 -8.53 7.32
N ASP A 93 0.33 -8.43 6.21
CA ASP A 93 1.41 -9.32 5.80
C ASP A 93 2.53 -8.45 5.23
N ILE A 94 3.78 -8.82 5.48
CA ILE A 94 4.99 -8.11 5.06
C ILE A 94 5.84 -9.10 4.24
N HIS A 95 6.29 -8.68 3.07
CA HIS A 95 6.96 -9.54 2.08
C HIS A 95 8.45 -9.23 1.88
N VAL A 96 8.97 -8.21 2.57
CA VAL A 96 10.39 -7.80 2.58
C VAL A 96 10.99 -7.91 3.98
N LYS A 97 12.32 -7.87 4.08
CA LYS A 97 13.05 -7.81 5.37
C LYS A 97 13.89 -6.54 5.52
N ARG A 98 14.25 -6.19 6.75
CA ARG A 98 15.15 -5.07 7.04
C ARG A 98 16.51 -5.27 6.35
N GLY A 99 17.03 -4.22 5.71
CA GLY A 99 18.25 -4.23 4.91
C GLY A 99 18.08 -4.71 3.47
N GLU A 100 16.85 -5.04 3.05
CA GLU A 100 16.55 -5.40 1.66
C GLU A 100 16.51 -4.16 0.77
N ALA A 101 17.10 -4.26 -0.42
CA ALA A 101 16.99 -3.23 -1.45
C ALA A 101 15.74 -3.49 -2.29
N VAL A 102 14.94 -2.45 -2.49
CA VAL A 102 13.69 -2.48 -3.26
C VAL A 102 13.71 -1.43 -4.36
N GLN A 103 13.02 -1.72 -5.45
CA GLN A 103 12.72 -0.78 -6.52
C GLN A 103 11.29 -0.24 -6.35
N GLY A 104 11.03 0.95 -6.89
CA GLY A 104 9.66 1.44 -6.99
C GLY A 104 8.78 0.42 -7.74
N GLY A 105 7.63 0.10 -7.17
CA GLY A 105 6.70 -0.89 -7.71
C GLY A 105 6.92 -2.33 -7.25
N ASP A 106 7.96 -2.63 -6.45
CA ASP A 106 8.12 -3.95 -5.84
C ASP A 106 7.04 -4.20 -4.78
N LEU A 107 6.54 -5.45 -4.70
CA LEU A 107 5.57 -5.88 -3.68
C LEU A 107 6.25 -5.96 -2.31
N ILE A 108 5.80 -5.16 -1.34
CA ILE A 108 6.40 -5.11 0.01
C ILE A 108 5.48 -5.63 1.12
N GLY A 109 4.18 -5.72 0.87
CA GLY A 109 3.21 -6.22 1.85
C GLY A 109 1.78 -6.24 1.31
N GLN A 110 0.81 -6.41 2.20
CA GLN A 110 -0.62 -6.37 1.87
C GLN A 110 -1.40 -5.50 2.86
N ILE A 111 -2.45 -4.86 2.37
CA ILE A 111 -3.36 -4.01 3.16
C ILE A 111 -4.05 -4.85 4.24
N GLY A 112 -4.00 -4.38 5.47
CA GLY A 112 -4.66 -4.97 6.63
C GLY A 112 -5.57 -3.97 7.33
N LYS A 113 -5.89 -4.25 8.60
CA LYS A 113 -6.78 -3.45 9.46
C LYS A 113 -6.06 -2.84 10.66
N GLY A 114 -4.73 -2.75 10.58
CA GLY A 114 -3.90 -2.59 11.76
C GLY A 114 -3.89 -3.83 12.65
N GLY A 115 -3.53 -3.64 13.92
CA GLY A 115 -3.43 -4.71 14.91
C GLY A 115 -4.79 -5.09 15.50
N PRO A 116 -4.88 -6.21 16.25
CA PRO A 116 -6.15 -6.75 16.76
C PRO A 116 -6.91 -5.82 17.73
N ARG A 117 -6.29 -4.74 18.22
CA ARG A 117 -6.93 -3.73 19.09
C ARG A 117 -7.42 -2.49 18.35
N SER A 118 -7.22 -2.40 17.03
CA SER A 118 -7.56 -1.21 16.25
C SER A 118 -9.07 -0.95 16.14
N GLY A 119 -9.85 -2.00 15.88
CA GLY A 119 -11.23 -1.89 15.39
C GLY A 119 -11.36 -1.25 14.00
N MET A 120 -10.24 -0.97 13.32
CA MET A 120 -10.21 -0.21 12.08
C MET A 120 -10.71 -1.02 10.88
N LYS A 121 -11.16 -0.30 9.85
CA LYS A 121 -11.41 -0.86 8.52
C LYS A 121 -10.11 -1.04 7.75
N ALA A 122 -10.13 -1.86 6.71
CA ALA A 122 -8.95 -2.03 5.88
C ALA A 122 -8.59 -0.69 5.20
N HIS A 123 -7.30 -0.33 5.22
CA HIS A 123 -6.72 0.85 4.57
C HIS A 123 -5.19 0.77 4.62
N LEU A 124 -4.50 1.53 3.78
CA LEU A 124 -3.07 1.78 3.92
C LEU A 124 -2.84 3.19 4.44
N HIS A 125 -2.28 3.31 5.65
CA HIS A 125 -1.76 4.57 6.15
C HIS A 125 -0.34 4.80 5.59
N PHE A 126 -0.14 5.92 4.87
CA PHE A 126 1.11 6.22 4.16
C PHE A 126 1.64 7.62 4.50
N TYR A 127 2.84 7.69 5.07
CA TYR A 127 3.55 8.94 5.35
C TYR A 127 4.90 9.00 4.66
N VAL A 128 5.48 10.20 4.61
CA VAL A 128 6.86 10.39 4.19
C VAL A 128 7.58 11.33 5.15
N LYS A 129 8.60 10.82 5.85
CA LYS A 129 9.52 11.61 6.68
C LYS A 129 10.56 12.30 5.79
N ARG A 130 10.97 13.51 6.17
CA ARG A 130 12.05 14.26 5.52
C ARG A 130 13.42 13.65 5.84
N SER A 131 14.42 14.03 5.04
CA SER A 131 15.81 13.59 5.23
C SER A 131 16.34 13.92 6.63
N GLY A 132 17.01 12.95 7.25
CA GLY A 132 17.59 13.07 8.60
C GLY A 132 16.60 12.86 9.78
N VAL A 133 15.31 12.62 9.53
CA VAL A 133 14.30 12.47 10.59
C VAL A 133 14.35 11.07 11.23
N SER A 134 15.13 10.95 12.31
CA SER A 134 15.26 9.72 13.11
C SER A 134 14.18 9.62 14.21
N LEU A 135 12.94 9.34 13.82
CA LEU A 135 11.81 9.06 14.72
C LEU A 135 11.42 7.56 14.65
N PRO A 136 10.93 6.95 15.75
CA PRO A 136 10.43 5.57 15.73
C PRO A 136 9.44 5.29 14.60
N ILE A 137 9.42 4.04 14.10
CA ILE A 137 8.50 3.62 13.03
C ILE A 137 7.02 3.77 13.41
N SER A 138 6.70 3.72 14.71
CA SER A 138 5.36 3.87 15.30
C SER A 138 5.06 5.29 15.82
N TYR A 139 5.90 6.28 15.50
CA TYR A 139 5.78 7.63 16.08
C TYR A 139 4.56 8.39 15.56
N TRP A 140 3.63 8.73 16.46
CA TRP A 140 2.50 9.62 16.19
C TRP A 140 2.74 11.01 16.78
N PRO A 141 2.75 12.09 15.99
CA PRO A 141 2.99 13.45 16.50
C PRO A 141 1.97 13.87 17.57
N SER A 142 0.68 13.52 17.39
CA SER A 142 -0.39 13.95 18.30
C SER A 142 -0.44 13.19 19.64
N THR A 143 0.38 12.15 19.85
CA THR A 143 0.61 11.61 21.22
C THR A 143 1.58 12.48 22.02
N HIS A 144 2.45 13.23 21.35
CA HIS A 144 3.50 14.06 21.96
C HIS A 144 3.12 15.55 22.04
N TYR A 145 2.44 16.07 21.00
CA TYR A 145 2.04 17.48 20.91
C TYR A 145 0.50 17.59 20.91
N LYS A 146 -0.06 18.09 22.02
CA LYS A 146 -1.51 18.24 22.22
C LYS A 146 -2.09 19.55 21.73
N ASP A 147 -1.27 20.59 21.62
CA ASP A 147 -1.67 21.81 20.89
C ASP A 147 -1.61 21.56 19.38
N ARG A 148 -2.70 21.87 18.68
CA ARG A 148 -2.82 21.67 17.24
C ARG A 148 -1.72 22.37 16.45
N ARG A 149 -1.44 23.64 16.74
CA ARG A 149 -0.51 24.47 15.96
C ARG A 149 0.93 24.02 16.17
N VAL A 150 1.28 23.64 17.40
CA VAL A 150 2.59 23.03 17.70
C VAL A 150 2.75 21.70 16.95
N CYS A 151 1.71 20.86 16.92
CA CYS A 151 1.73 19.59 16.21
C CYS A 151 1.80 19.77 14.67
N GLU A 152 1.02 20.69 14.09
CA GLU A 152 1.07 21.06 12.66
C GLU A 152 2.45 21.62 12.26
N ALA A 153 3.07 22.44 13.11
CA ALA A 153 4.43 22.94 12.88
C ALA A 153 5.45 21.80 12.84
N PHE A 154 5.41 20.91 13.84
CA PHE A 154 6.27 19.71 13.89
C PHE A 154 6.08 18.83 12.65
N VAL A 155 4.83 18.54 12.25
CA VAL A 155 4.53 17.74 11.06
C VAL A 155 5.07 18.41 9.79
N THR A 156 4.89 19.72 9.65
CA THR A 156 5.40 20.49 8.50
C THR A 156 6.94 20.43 8.40
N GLU A 157 7.62 20.50 9.54
CA GLU A 157 9.09 20.47 9.66
C GLU A 157 9.68 19.07 9.40
N HIS A 158 9.00 18.00 9.82
CA HIS A 158 9.54 16.62 9.81
C HIS A 158 8.97 15.71 8.71
N TYR A 159 7.81 16.03 8.14
CA TYR A 159 7.14 15.21 7.13
C TYR A 159 6.94 16.00 5.83
N HIS A 160 6.93 15.29 4.71
CA HIS A 160 6.43 15.81 3.44
C HIS A 160 4.93 15.52 3.32
N HIS A 161 4.20 16.40 2.65
CA HIS A 161 2.84 16.08 2.18
C HIS A 161 2.92 14.90 1.20
N PRO A 162 2.35 13.71 1.50
CA PRO A 162 2.63 12.49 0.74
C PRO A 162 2.21 12.58 -0.73
N GLU A 163 1.02 13.10 -1.03
CA GLU A 163 0.56 13.24 -2.41
C GLU A 163 1.42 14.20 -3.26
N GLU A 164 1.85 15.35 -2.70
CA GLU A 164 2.75 16.25 -3.42
C GLU A 164 4.18 15.68 -3.50
N TRP A 165 4.64 14.88 -2.52
CA TRP A 165 5.92 14.16 -2.59
C TRP A 165 5.92 13.11 -3.71
N LEU A 166 4.83 12.36 -3.85
CA LEU A 166 4.59 11.40 -4.92
C LEU A 166 4.55 12.11 -6.29
N LYS A 167 3.71 13.14 -6.41
CA LYS A 167 3.54 13.95 -7.63
C LYS A 167 4.83 14.62 -8.10
N ALA A 168 5.64 15.17 -7.18
CA ALA A 168 6.93 15.79 -7.49
C ALA A 168 7.95 14.81 -8.10
N ARG A 169 7.80 13.50 -7.84
CA ARG A 169 8.64 12.44 -8.42
C ARG A 169 8.03 11.79 -9.66
N GLY A 170 6.90 12.33 -10.15
CA GLY A 170 6.17 11.75 -11.26
C GLY A 170 5.59 10.37 -10.93
N ALA A 171 5.25 10.13 -9.65
CA ALA A 171 4.81 8.83 -9.18
C ALA A 171 3.60 8.32 -9.97
N LYS A 172 3.70 7.10 -10.48
CA LYS A 172 2.66 6.51 -11.31
C LYS A 172 1.72 5.64 -10.48
N ARG A 173 0.41 5.77 -10.73
CA ARG A 173 -0.54 4.69 -10.41
C ARG A 173 -0.58 3.80 -11.63
N ARG A 174 -0.19 2.54 -11.51
CA ARG A 174 -0.41 1.56 -12.58
C ARG A 174 -0.99 0.27 -12.02
N ILE A 175 -2.21 -0.04 -12.41
CA ILE A 175 -2.46 -1.27 -13.18
C ILE A 175 -2.75 -0.91 -14.68
N GLU A 176 -2.91 0.38 -14.98
CA GLU A 176 -2.80 1.07 -16.28
C GLU A 176 -1.87 2.29 -16.08
N ASP A 177 -0.85 2.58 -16.88
CA ASP A 177 -0.43 2.06 -18.19
C ASP A 177 0.14 0.61 -18.20
N LEU A 178 0.03 -0.12 -17.07
CA LEU A 178 0.07 -1.61 -17.02
C LEU A 178 -1.05 -2.33 -17.83
N GLN A 179 -1.91 -1.67 -18.63
CA GLN A 179 -2.63 -2.29 -19.79
C GLN A 179 -2.26 -1.64 -21.14
N ALA A 180 -1.89 -0.35 -21.17
CA ALA A 180 -1.51 0.35 -22.40
C ALA A 180 -0.26 -0.22 -23.10
N LEU A 181 0.44 -1.16 -22.44
CA LEU A 181 1.56 -1.95 -22.96
C LEU A 181 1.25 -3.46 -23.12
N ARG A 182 0.06 -3.96 -22.75
CA ARG A 182 -0.18 -5.42 -22.54
C ARG A 182 -0.48 -6.25 -23.78
N GLY A 183 -0.71 -5.63 -24.93
CA GLY A 183 -1.17 -6.33 -26.15
C GLY A 183 -2.59 -6.90 -25.98
N ASN A 184 -3.03 -7.72 -26.95
CA ASN A 184 -4.35 -8.36 -26.86
C ASN A 184 -4.34 -9.47 -25.79
N PRO A 185 -5.34 -9.53 -24.89
CA PRO A 185 -5.45 -10.61 -23.91
C PRO A 185 -5.49 -11.98 -24.57
N THR A 186 -4.66 -12.91 -24.10
CA THR A 186 -4.72 -14.30 -24.56
C THR A 186 -5.90 -15.01 -23.92
N ARG A 187 -6.62 -15.83 -24.71
CA ARG A 187 -7.80 -16.54 -24.22
C ARG A 187 -7.44 -17.40 -23.01
N THR A 188 -7.99 -17.04 -21.86
CA THR A 188 -7.69 -17.68 -20.58
C THR A 188 -8.94 -18.38 -20.07
N LEU A 189 -8.80 -19.67 -19.75
CA LEU A 189 -9.83 -20.45 -19.07
C LEU A 189 -9.38 -20.75 -17.64
N VAL A 190 -10.27 -20.56 -16.67
CA VAL A 190 -10.10 -21.09 -15.32
C VAL A 190 -11.31 -21.95 -15.00
N ASN A 191 -11.07 -23.21 -14.64
CA ASN A 191 -12.12 -24.22 -14.39
C ASN A 191 -13.19 -24.29 -15.51
N GLY A 192 -12.74 -24.20 -16.77
CA GLY A 192 -13.60 -24.22 -17.96
C GLY A 192 -14.32 -22.90 -18.28
N GLN A 193 -14.37 -21.95 -17.35
CA GLN A 193 -14.97 -20.64 -17.57
C GLN A 193 -13.99 -19.69 -18.27
N ASP A 194 -14.48 -18.94 -19.26
CA ASP A 194 -13.67 -17.93 -19.96
C ASP A 194 -13.55 -16.66 -19.11
N VAL A 195 -12.30 -16.31 -18.78
CA VAL A 195 -11.95 -15.18 -17.91
C VAL A 195 -11.11 -14.13 -18.64
N THR A 196 -10.98 -14.26 -19.96
CA THR A 196 -10.17 -13.38 -20.81
C THR A 196 -10.54 -11.91 -20.60
N GLY A 197 -9.54 -11.05 -20.37
CA GLY A 197 -9.76 -9.64 -20.10
C GLY A 197 -10.27 -9.33 -18.68
N ARG A 198 -10.16 -10.26 -17.72
CA ARG A 198 -10.67 -10.09 -16.34
C ARG A 198 -9.61 -10.46 -15.30
N ILE A 199 -9.74 -9.93 -14.08
CA ILE A 199 -9.18 -10.62 -12.89
C ILE A 199 -10.23 -11.61 -12.40
N VAL A 200 -9.77 -12.77 -11.91
CA VAL A 200 -10.59 -13.67 -11.10
C VAL A 200 -9.84 -14.02 -9.83
N GLN A 201 -10.46 -13.77 -8.70
CA GLN A 201 -9.93 -14.04 -7.37
C GLN A 201 -10.53 -15.34 -6.80
N PHE A 202 -9.70 -16.09 -6.10
CA PHE A 202 -10.04 -17.30 -5.36
C PHE A 202 -9.61 -17.10 -3.90
N PRO A 203 -10.38 -16.33 -3.09
CA PRO A 203 -9.92 -15.83 -1.80
C PRO A 203 -9.64 -16.94 -0.78
N ALA A 204 -10.41 -18.03 -0.82
CA ALA A 204 -10.21 -19.19 0.06
C ALA A 204 -8.92 -19.98 -0.24
N GLN A 205 -8.31 -19.75 -1.41
CA GLN A 205 -7.07 -20.36 -1.87
C GLN A 205 -5.90 -19.38 -1.86
N GLY A 206 -6.16 -18.08 -1.59
CA GLY A 206 -5.15 -17.02 -1.70
C GLY A 206 -4.68 -16.76 -3.14
N ILE A 207 -5.42 -17.22 -4.16
CA ILE A 207 -5.00 -17.12 -5.56
C ILE A 207 -5.71 -15.95 -6.25
N THR A 208 -4.98 -15.15 -7.02
CA THR A 208 -5.53 -14.18 -7.97
C THR A 208 -5.00 -14.49 -9.36
N VAL A 209 -5.90 -14.60 -10.35
CA VAL A 209 -5.57 -14.78 -11.76
C VAL A 209 -5.82 -13.46 -12.48
N ASP A 210 -4.78 -12.83 -13.03
CA ASP A 210 -4.89 -11.70 -13.95
C ASP A 210 -4.81 -12.21 -15.39
N ALA A 211 -5.97 -12.23 -16.06
CA ALA A 211 -6.13 -12.65 -17.46
C ALA A 211 -6.31 -11.45 -18.41
N ARG A 212 -5.86 -10.24 -18.02
CA ARG A 212 -5.98 -9.00 -18.82
C ARG A 212 -4.77 -8.72 -19.71
N THR A 213 -3.91 -9.72 -19.91
CA THR A 213 -2.58 -9.57 -20.51
C THR A 213 -2.36 -10.64 -21.57
N ALA A 214 -1.40 -10.43 -22.49
CA ALA A 214 -0.92 -11.46 -23.42
C ALA A 214 -0.31 -12.71 -22.74
N LYS A 215 -0.14 -12.68 -21.41
CA LYS A 215 0.15 -13.83 -20.55
C LYS A 215 -0.75 -13.80 -19.33
N THR A 216 -1.34 -14.92 -18.96
CA THR A 216 -2.06 -15.05 -17.68
C THR A 216 -1.05 -15.00 -16.53
N GLU A 217 -1.24 -14.07 -15.59
CA GLU A 217 -0.42 -14.00 -14.36
C GLU A 217 -1.21 -14.61 -13.20
N ILE A 218 -0.56 -15.43 -12.37
CA ILE A 218 -1.17 -16.08 -11.21
C ILE A 218 -0.38 -15.66 -9.98
N TYR A 219 -1.02 -14.88 -9.13
CA TYR A 219 -0.51 -14.47 -7.82
C TYR A 219 -1.00 -15.49 -6.79
N ILE A 220 -0.08 -16.01 -5.96
CA ILE A 220 -0.40 -16.96 -4.88
C ILE A 220 0.08 -16.35 -3.57
N ASN A 221 -0.86 -15.94 -2.71
CA ASN A 221 -0.55 -15.41 -1.40
C ASN A 221 0.08 -16.50 -0.52
N GLY A 222 1.37 -16.35 -0.21
CA GLY A 222 2.07 -17.18 0.77
C GLY A 222 2.99 -18.29 0.24
N LEU A 223 3.27 -18.37 -1.08
CA LEU A 223 4.23 -19.35 -1.63
C LEU A 223 5.32 -18.72 -2.51
N VAL A 224 6.57 -19.08 -2.22
CA VAL A 224 7.76 -18.76 -3.03
C VAL A 224 7.62 -19.37 -4.43
N PRO A 225 8.07 -18.72 -5.52
CA PRO A 225 7.95 -19.26 -6.87
C PRO A 225 8.81 -20.54 -7.02
N GLY A 226 8.18 -21.70 -6.89
CA GLY A 226 8.88 -22.99 -6.94
C GLY A 226 7.99 -24.20 -7.18
N ASN A 227 6.69 -24.15 -6.81
CA ASN A 227 5.68 -25.10 -7.23
C ASN A 227 4.33 -24.39 -7.35
N ILE A 228 3.75 -24.38 -8.55
CA ILE A 228 2.34 -24.04 -8.75
C ILE A 228 1.54 -25.31 -8.40
N PRO A 229 0.72 -25.32 -7.32
CA PRO A 229 -0.19 -26.43 -7.10
C PRO A 229 -1.18 -26.49 -8.28
N ALA A 230 -1.49 -27.69 -8.76
CA ALA A 230 -2.54 -27.84 -9.76
C ALA A 230 -3.84 -27.20 -9.24
N LEU A 231 -4.39 -26.24 -9.98
CA LEU A 231 -5.66 -25.61 -9.65
C LEU A 231 -6.71 -26.73 -9.51
N PRO A 232 -7.50 -26.76 -8.41
CA PRO A 232 -8.39 -27.88 -8.16
C PRO A 232 -9.46 -27.94 -9.25
N LEU A 233 -9.42 -29.02 -10.03
CA LEU A 233 -10.53 -29.45 -10.87
C LEU A 233 -11.70 -29.77 -9.94
N LEU A 234 -12.75 -28.97 -10.00
CA LEU A 234 -14.03 -29.30 -9.36
C LEU A 234 -14.77 -30.31 -10.23
N ASN A 235 -15.22 -31.39 -9.58
CA ASN A 235 -16.30 -32.24 -10.09
C ASN A 235 -17.64 -31.53 -9.95
#